data_AF-A0A7C8E0Y0-F1
#
_entry.id   AF-A0A7C8E0Y0-F1
#
_cell.length_a   1.000
_cell.length_b   1.000
_cell.length_c   1.000
_cell.angle_alpha   90.00
_cell.angle_beta   90.00
_cell.angle_gamma   90.00
#
_symmetry.space_group_name_H-M   'P 1'
#
loop_
_entity.id
_entity.type
_entity.pdbx_description
1 polymer ?
#
loop_
_entity_poly.entity_id
_entity_poly.type
_entity_poly.pdbx_seq_one_letter_code
_entity_poly.pdbx_strand_id
1 'polypeptide(L)' 'MILSTIETIPNREINELKGIARGSTVRTRNIGRDILAGFKNLVGGEIEEYTKLQADAREQA' A
#
# COMPACT_ATOMS: atom_id res chain seq x y z
N MET A 1 -4.58 -6.83 15.32
CA MET A 1 -3.14 -6.46 15.34
C MET A 1 -3.05 -4.95 15.48
N ILE A 2 -2.18 -4.41 16.34
CA ILE A 2 -1.94 -2.97 16.41
C ILE A 2 -0.85 -2.66 15.39
N LEU A 3 -1.16 -1.85 14.39
CA LEU A 3 -0.20 -1.32 13.43
C LEU A 3 0.02 0.15 13.75
N SER A 4 1.28 0.55 13.86
CA SER A 4 1.64 1.95 14.08
C SER A 4 2.94 2.25 13.38
N THR A 5 3.09 3.51 12.97
CA THR A 5 4.34 4.04 12.41
C THR A 5 5.20 4.71 13.48
N ILE A 6 4.74 4.73 14.74
CA ILE A 6 5.47 5.30 15.88
C ILE A 6 6.14 4.18 16.69
N GLU A 7 7.17 4.54 17.45
CA GLU A 7 8.02 3.59 18.19
C GLU A 7 7.33 2.93 19.40
N THR A 8 6.49 3.67 20.13
CA THR A 8 5.82 3.20 21.35
C THR A 8 4.32 3.48 21.33
N ILE A 9 3.51 2.57 21.89
CA ILE A 9 2.06 2.75 21.95
C ILE A 9 1.70 3.42 23.30
N PRO A 10 1.01 4.58 23.29
CA PRO A 10 0.61 5.25 24.54
C PRO A 10 -0.19 4.32 25.46
N ASN A 11 0.10 4.40 26.76
CA ASN A 11 -0.52 3.58 27.81
C ASN A 11 -0.34 2.05 27.62
N ARG A 12 0.73 1.63 26.93
CA ARG A 12 1.12 0.22 26.79
C ARG A 12 2.63 0.05 26.95
N GLU A 13 3.04 -1.06 27.55
CA GLU A 13 4.43 -1.47 27.71
C GLU A 13 4.78 -2.61 26.74
N ILE A 14 5.96 -2.54 26.13
CA ILE A 14 6.48 -3.58 25.23
C ILE A 14 7.30 -4.56 26.07
N ASN A 15 6.77 -5.76 26.32
CA ASN A 15 7.43 -6.76 27.18
C ASN A 15 8.60 -7.49 26.48
N GLU A 16 8.60 -7.56 25.15
CA GLU A 16 9.63 -8.27 24.39
C GLU A 16 9.76 -7.72 22.96
N LEU A 17 11.00 -7.58 22.49
CA LEU A 17 11.32 -7.23 21.11
C LEU A 17 11.61 -8.50 20.31
N LYS A 18 10.79 -8.79 19.30
CA LYS A 18 10.96 -9.95 18.40
C LYS A 18 11.82 -9.65 17.15
N GLY A 19 12.40 -8.46 17.06
CA GLY A 19 13.11 -7.99 15.86
C GLY A 19 12.18 -7.42 14.79
N ILE A 20 12.74 -7.09 13.62
CA ILE A 20 12.03 -6.41 12.53
C ILE A 20 11.32 -7.45 11.64
N ALA A 21 10.01 -7.33 11.50
CA ALA A 21 9.25 -8.01 10.45
C ALA A 21 9.19 -7.13 9.19
N ARG A 22 9.38 -7.71 7.99
CA ARG A 22 9.27 -7.02 6.70
C ARG A 22 8.52 -7.87 5.70
N GLY A 23 7.63 -7.24 4.93
CA GLY A 23 6.89 -7.83 3.81
C GLY A 23 6.96 -6.94 2.58
N SER A 24 6.82 -7.54 1.40
CA SER A 24 6.77 -6.82 0.13
C SER A 24 5.96 -7.63 -0.88
N THR A 25 5.20 -6.94 -1.72
CA THR A 25 4.47 -7.54 -2.84
C THR A 25 4.55 -6.60 -4.04
N VAL A 26 4.57 -7.18 -5.24
CA VAL A 26 4.53 -6.43 -6.50
C VAL A 26 3.34 -6.94 -7.29
N ARG A 27 2.48 -6.01 -7.72
CA ARG A 27 1.30 -6.30 -8.53
C ARG A 27 1.42 -5.57 -9.86
N THR A 28 1.08 -6.26 -10.95
CA THR A 28 1.01 -5.69 -12.29
C THR A 28 -0.44 -5.60 -12.75
N ARG A 29 -0.66 -4.85 -13.82
CA ARG A 29 -1.95 -4.74 -14.49
C ARG A 29 -1.91 -5.27 -15.90
N ASN A 30 -3.11 -5.47 -16.44
CA ASN A 30 -3.32 -5.87 -17.81
C ASN A 30 -3.25 -4.62 -18.71
N ILE A 31 -2.52 -4.74 -19.82
CA ILE A 31 -2.22 -3.69 -20.81
C ILE A 31 -3.44 -2.84 -21.22
N GLY A 32 -4.63 -3.43 -21.34
CA GLY A 32 -5.84 -2.70 -21.75
C GLY A 32 -6.30 -1.61 -20.77
N ARG A 33 -6.07 -1.78 -19.46
CA ARG A 33 -6.39 -0.75 -18.45
C ARG A 33 -5.35 0.37 -18.44
N ASP A 34 -4.11 0.05 -18.75
CA ASP A 34 -3.01 1.02 -18.77
C ASP A 34 -3.16 2.03 -19.92
N ILE A 35 -3.74 1.60 -21.06
CA ILE A 35 -4.04 2.48 -22.19
C ILE A 35 -5.11 3.52 -21.82
N LEU A 36 -6.22 3.10 -21.20
CA LEU A 36 -7.30 4.01 -20.75
C LEU A 36 -6.80 4.98 -19.66
N ALA A 37 -5.95 4.50 -18.76
CA ALA A 37 -5.27 5.34 -17.77
C ALA A 37 -4.32 6.35 -18.43
N GLY A 38 -3.64 5.97 -19.52
CA GLY A 38 -2.83 6.87 -20.33
C GLY A 38 -3.60 8.06 -20.89
N PHE A 39 -4.86 7.85 -21.33
CA PHE A 39 -5.74 8.94 -21.75
C PHE A 39 -6.20 9.82 -20.58
N LYS A 40 -6.49 9.23 -19.40
CA LYS A 40 -6.83 10.00 -18.18
C LYS A 40 -5.66 10.87 -17.68
N ASN A 41 -4.42 10.40 -17.80
CA ASN A 41 -3.22 11.17 -17.43
C ASN A 41 -3.10 12.50 -18.20
N LEU A 42 -3.61 12.58 -19.42
CA LEU A 42 -3.59 13.80 -20.24
C LEU A 42 -4.62 14.85 -19.79
N VAL A 43 -5.73 14.41 -19.21
CA VAL A 43 -6.83 15.27 -18.74
C VAL A 43 -6.63 15.66 -17.27
N GLY A 44 -5.85 14.88 -16.53
CA GLY A 44 -5.60 15.06 -15.10
C GLY A 44 -6.68 14.42 -14.23
N GLY A 45 -6.33 14.14 -12.98
CA GLY A 45 -7.20 13.48 -12.00
C GLY A 45 -6.63 12.16 -11.49
N GLU A 46 -7.30 11.59 -10.48
CA GLU A 46 -6.90 10.31 -9.90
C GLU A 46 -7.21 9.16 -10.86
N ILE A 47 -6.25 8.26 -11.04
CA ILE A 47 -6.50 6.98 -11.68
C ILE A 47 -6.90 6.01 -10.57
N GLU A 48 -8.20 5.96 -10.31
CA GLU A 48 -8.84 5.12 -9.27
C GLU A 48 -8.32 3.67 -9.31
N GLU A 49 -8.07 3.16 -10.51
CA GLU A 49 -7.42 1.89 -10.64
C GLU A 49 -6.05 1.92 -9.93
N TYR A 50 -5.09 2.78 -10.25
CA TYR A 50 -3.75 2.73 -9.62
C TYR A 50 -3.80 2.90 -8.11
N THR A 51 -4.71 3.73 -7.61
CA THR A 51 -4.99 3.82 -6.17
C THR A 51 -5.41 2.47 -5.60
N LYS A 52 -6.34 1.76 -6.26
CA LYS A 52 -6.76 0.42 -5.84
C LYS A 52 -5.62 -0.61 -5.89
N LEU A 53 -4.76 -0.56 -6.91
CA LEU A 53 -3.60 -1.48 -7.01
C LEU A 53 -2.65 -1.29 -5.83
N GLN A 54 -2.40 -0.02 -5.48
CA GLN A 54 -1.52 0.34 -4.38
C GLN A 54 -2.10 -0.11 -3.04
N ALA A 55 -3.41 0.07 -2.84
CA ALA A 55 -4.11 -0.40 -1.66
C ALA A 55 -4.05 -1.94 -1.54
N ASP A 56 -4.36 -2.67 -2.62
CA ASP A 56 -4.31 -4.13 -2.66
C ASP A 56 -2.88 -4.66 -2.38
N ALA A 57 -1.86 -3.99 -2.93
CA ALA A 57 -0.47 -4.33 -2.65
C ALA A 57 -0.10 -4.07 -1.18
N ARG A 58 -0.58 -2.97 -0.59
CA ARG A 58 -0.29 -2.64 0.81
C ARG A 58 -0.97 -3.57 1.80
N GLU A 59 -2.18 -4.05 1.49
CA GLU A 59 -2.92 -4.98 2.36
C GLU A 59 -2.31 -6.39 2.38
N GLN A 60 -1.68 -6.79 1.27
CA GLN A 60 -1.09 -8.13 1.17
C GLN A 60 0.36 -8.21 1.70
N ALA A 61 1.08 -7.09 1.70
CA ALA A 61 2.47 -7.01 2.19
C ALA A 61 2.52 -7.08 3.72
#